data_AF-F3FKV9-F1
#
_entry.id   AF-F3FKV9-F1
#
_cell.length_a   1.000
_cell.length_b   1.000
_cell.length_c   1.000
_cell.angle_alpha   90.00
_cell.angle_beta   90.00
_cell.angle_gamma   90.00
#
_symmetry.space_group_name_H-M   'P 1'
#
loop_
_entity.id
_entity.type
_entity.pdbx_description
1 polymer ?
#
loop_
_entity_poly.entity_id
_entity_poly.type
_entity_poly.pdbx_seq_one_letter_code
_entity_poly.pdbx_strand_id
1 'polypeptide(L)'
;SRGDSVSVINVPFSSERAEVLPEASFYSQPWFWDIVKQAVGVIFILILVFGVLRPVLNNITNGKRKELAGFGGDAELGGMGGLDGELSNDRVSLGGPQSILLPSPTEGYDAQLNAIKSLVAEDPGRVAQVVKEWINTDE
;
A
#
# COMPACT_ATOMS: atom_id res chain seq x y z
N SER A 1 -49.90 -0.86 89.87
CA SER A 1 -49.78 -0.94 88.40
C SER A 1 -48.33 -0.68 88.05
N ARG A 2 -47.59 -1.64 87.48
CA ARG A 2 -46.16 -1.47 87.19
C ARG A 2 -46.01 -0.65 85.90
N GLY A 3 -45.34 0.49 85.97
CA GLY A 3 -45.20 1.47 84.89
C GLY A 3 -43.98 1.22 84.00
N ASP A 4 -43.73 -0.02 83.59
CA ASP A 4 -42.65 -0.31 82.64
C ASP A 4 -43.04 0.19 81.24
N SER A 5 -42.24 1.10 80.70
CA SER A 5 -42.36 1.54 79.31
C SER A 5 -41.29 0.84 78.45
N VAL A 6 -41.75 0.07 77.47
CA VAL A 6 -40.86 -0.54 76.47
C VAL A 6 -40.82 0.40 75.27
N SER A 7 -39.63 0.95 75.00
CA SER A 7 -39.38 1.76 73.80
C SER A 7 -38.74 0.90 72.73
N VAL A 8 -39.45 0.71 71.62
CA VAL A 8 -38.92 0.03 70.43
C VAL A 8 -38.48 1.10 69.45
N ILE A 9 -37.19 1.19 69.20
CA ILE A 9 -36.61 2.08 68.21
C ILE A 9 -36.13 1.23 67.05
N ASN A 10 -36.78 1.37 65.90
CA ASN A 10 -36.40 0.70 64.67
C ASN A 10 -35.18 1.41 64.07
N VAL A 11 -34.01 0.80 64.23
CA VAL A 11 -32.80 1.19 63.50
C VAL A 11 -32.62 0.22 62.34
N PRO A 12 -32.37 0.70 61.11
CA PRO A 12 -32.17 -0.17 59.97
C PRO A 12 -30.94 -1.04 60.22
N PHE A 13 -31.12 -2.35 60.06
CA PHE A 13 -30.09 -3.36 60.25
C PHE A 13 -29.08 -3.21 59.11
N SER A 14 -27.98 -2.50 59.37
CA SER A 14 -26.98 -2.11 58.39
C SER A 14 -27.53 -1.16 57.31
N SER A 15 -26.96 0.05 57.24
CA SER A 15 -26.94 0.75 55.96
C SER A 15 -26.04 -0.11 55.09
N GLU A 16 -26.60 -0.92 54.18
CA GLU A 16 -25.85 -1.39 53.02
C GLU A 16 -25.33 -0.13 52.34
N ARG A 17 -24.13 0.26 52.73
CA ARG A 17 -23.33 1.25 52.04
C ARG A 17 -23.12 0.60 50.71
N ALA A 18 -23.96 0.96 49.73
CA ALA A 18 -23.93 0.43 48.38
C ALA A 18 -22.47 0.23 48.03
N GLU A 19 -22.05 -1.04 47.91
CA GLU A 19 -20.69 -1.33 47.53
C GLU A 19 -20.49 -0.56 46.23
N VAL A 20 -19.57 0.40 46.25
CA VAL A 20 -19.20 1.15 45.06
C VAL A 20 -18.47 0.12 44.20
N LEU A 21 -19.25 -0.64 43.44
CA LEU A 21 -18.73 -1.58 42.47
C LEU A 21 -17.80 -0.74 41.60
N PRO A 22 -16.50 -1.06 41.53
CA PRO A 22 -15.62 -0.35 40.64
C PRO A 22 -16.21 -0.46 39.24
N GLU A 23 -16.40 0.67 38.57
CA GLU A 23 -16.93 0.69 37.22
C GLU A 23 -16.10 -0.27 36.36
N ALA A 24 -16.77 -1.13 35.60
CA ALA A 24 -16.10 -2.11 34.76
C ALA A 24 -15.13 -1.38 33.81
N SER A 25 -13.87 -1.83 33.82
CA SER A 25 -12.82 -1.18 33.04
C SER A 25 -13.18 -1.14 31.54
N PHE A 26 -12.89 -0.02 30.88
CA PHE A 26 -13.30 0.22 29.49
C PHE A 26 -12.80 -0.84 28.48
N TYR A 27 -11.64 -1.45 28.74
CA TYR A 27 -11.07 -2.51 27.89
C TYR A 27 -11.76 -3.87 28.04
N SER A 28 -12.53 -4.09 29.11
CA SER A 28 -13.31 -5.30 29.32
C SER A 28 -14.60 -5.31 28.49
N GLN A 29 -14.94 -4.16 27.88
CA GLN A 29 -16.13 -4.06 27.07
C GLN A 29 -15.89 -4.70 25.68
N PRO A 30 -16.86 -5.47 25.15
CA PRO A 30 -16.67 -6.25 23.93
C PRO A 30 -16.32 -5.38 22.70
N TRP A 31 -16.85 -4.16 22.62
CA TRP A 31 -16.58 -3.24 21.51
C TRP A 31 -15.11 -2.80 21.43
N PHE A 32 -14.37 -2.80 22.54
CA PHE A 32 -12.99 -2.35 22.58
C PHE A 32 -12.12 -3.18 21.63
N TRP A 33 -12.25 -4.50 21.71
CA TRP A 33 -11.52 -5.43 20.85
C TRP A 33 -11.91 -5.33 19.38
N ASP A 34 -13.16 -4.99 19.10
CA ASP A 34 -13.62 -4.79 17.72
C ASP A 34 -12.96 -3.55 17.10
N ILE A 35 -12.90 -2.44 17.86
CA ILE A 35 -12.18 -1.22 17.43
C ILE A 35 -10.68 -1.49 17.30
N VAL A 36 -10.07 -2.21 18.23
CA VAL A 36 -8.64 -2.56 18.16
C VAL A 36 -8.33 -3.36 16.89
N LYS A 37 -9.12 -4.38 16.56
CA LYS A 37 -8.93 -5.15 15.32
C LYS A 37 -9.07 -4.27 14.08
N GLN A 38 -10.06 -3.39 14.05
CA GLN A 38 -10.25 -2.46 12.94
C GLN A 38 -9.06 -1.48 12.81
N ALA A 39 -8.59 -0.94 13.93
CA ALA A 39 -7.44 -0.04 13.96
C ALA A 39 -6.17 -0.74 13.45
N VAL A 40 -5.94 -2.00 13.83
CA VAL A 40 -4.84 -2.82 13.31
C VAL A 40 -4.95 -3.00 11.79
N GLY A 41 -6.16 -3.26 11.26
CA GLY A 41 -6.38 -3.35 9.82
C GLY A 41 -6.04 -2.04 9.07
N VAL A 42 -6.48 -0.89 9.60
CA VAL A 42 -6.15 0.42 9.03
C VAL A 42 -4.65 0.68 9.10
N ILE A 43 -4.01 0.41 10.24
CA ILE A 43 -2.54 0.52 10.41
C ILE A 43 -1.82 -0.37 9.39
N PHE A 44 -2.30 -1.59 9.17
CA PHE A 44 -1.69 -2.52 8.23
C PHE A 44 -1.75 -1.98 6.79
N ILE A 45 -2.89 -1.43 6.38
CA ILE A 45 -3.03 -0.78 5.07
C ILE A 45 -2.10 0.43 4.96
N LEU A 46 -2.01 1.26 6.00
CA LEU A 46 -1.08 2.40 6.02
C LEU A 46 0.37 1.93 5.86
N ILE A 47 0.79 0.91 6.61
CA ILE A 47 2.14 0.32 6.48
C ILE A 47 2.37 -0.19 5.06
N LEU A 48 1.40 -0.86 4.43
CA LEU A 48 1.53 -1.35 3.06
C LEU A 48 1.65 -0.19 2.05
N VAL A 49 0.82 0.84 2.20
CA VAL A 49 0.86 2.03 1.32
C VAL A 49 2.19 2.77 1.48
N PHE A 50 2.63 3.05 2.69
CA PHE A 50 3.87 3.79 2.93
C PHE A 50 5.13 2.93 2.73
N GLY A 51 5.06 1.63 2.99
CA GLY A 51 6.17 0.69 2.94
C GLY A 51 6.35 -0.03 1.61
N VAL A 52 5.31 -0.19 0.79
CA VAL A 52 5.38 -0.85 -0.52
C VAL A 52 4.98 0.11 -1.64
N LEU A 53 3.78 0.69 -1.59
CA LEU A 53 3.26 1.49 -2.70
C LEU A 53 4.07 2.77 -2.95
N ARG A 54 4.39 3.51 -1.87
CA ARG A 54 5.22 4.71 -1.92
C ARG A 54 6.65 4.44 -2.44
N PRO A 55 7.40 3.42 -1.96
CA PRO A 55 8.73 3.13 -2.49
C PRO A 55 8.72 2.65 -3.93
N VAL A 56 7.72 1.88 -4.37
CA VAL A 56 7.62 1.48 -5.80
C VAL A 56 7.44 2.70 -6.69
N LEU A 57 6.51 3.60 -6.34
CA LEU A 57 6.31 4.86 -7.05
C LEU A 57 7.58 5.73 -7.05
N ASN A 58 8.22 5.88 -5.89
CA ASN A 58 9.45 6.66 -5.73
C ASN A 58 10.64 6.04 -6.48
N ASN A 59 10.73 4.71 -6.57
CA ASN A 59 11.80 4.03 -7.32
C ASN A 59 11.66 4.26 -8.83
N ILE A 60 10.42 4.23 -9.36
CA ILE A 60 10.14 4.50 -10.78
C ILE A 60 10.36 5.99 -11.12
N THR A 61 9.85 6.90 -10.28
CA THR A 61 9.98 8.34 -10.53
C THR A 61 11.39 8.86 -10.30
N ASN A 62 12.15 8.33 -9.33
CA ASN A 62 13.54 8.76 -9.11
C ASN A 62 14.49 8.22 -10.19
N GLY A 63 14.20 7.05 -10.78
CA GLY A 63 14.92 6.56 -11.96
C GLY A 63 14.82 7.56 -13.14
N LYS A 64 13.62 8.08 -13.41
CA LYS A 64 13.39 9.14 -14.41
C LYS A 64 13.99 10.50 -14.02
N ARG A 65 13.93 10.87 -12.74
CA ARG A 65 14.47 12.16 -12.27
C ARG A 65 16.00 12.23 -12.32
N LYS A 66 16.70 11.09 -12.19
CA LYS A 66 18.17 11.04 -12.32
C LYS A 66 18.63 11.28 -13.77
N GLU A 67 17.84 10.91 -14.78
CA GLU A 67 18.10 11.28 -16.18
C GLU A 67 17.78 12.76 -16.47
N LEU A 68 16.74 13.32 -15.86
CA LEU A 68 16.38 14.75 -16.00
C LEU A 68 17.31 15.70 -15.22
N ALA A 69 17.92 15.25 -14.12
CA ALA A 69 18.89 16.05 -13.35
C ALA A 69 20.29 16.10 -13.99
N GLY A 70 20.56 15.30 -15.03
CA GLY A 70 21.78 15.38 -15.82
C GLY A 70 21.73 16.39 -16.97
N PHE A 71 20.59 17.04 -17.21
CA PHE A 71 20.33 17.85 -18.40
C PHE A 71 19.89 19.30 -18.12
N GLY A 72 20.11 19.83 -16.92
CA GLY A 72 19.62 21.17 -16.56
C GLY A 72 20.52 21.88 -15.57
N GLY A 73 21.72 22.27 -16.00
CA GLY A 73 22.36 23.45 -15.46
C GLY A 73 21.64 24.69 -16.00
N ASP A 74 21.35 25.63 -15.10
CA ASP A 74 20.83 26.99 -15.35
C ASP A 74 19.49 27.14 -16.07
N ALA A 75 18.43 27.36 -15.29
CA ALA A 75 17.45 28.40 -15.58
C ALA A 75 16.63 28.72 -14.32
N GLU A 76 17.14 29.67 -13.56
CA GLU A 76 16.35 30.62 -12.78
C GLU A 76 15.21 31.17 -13.65
N LEU A 77 13.94 30.89 -13.30
CA LEU A 77 12.81 31.78 -13.60
C LEU A 77 11.57 31.32 -12.81
N GLY A 78 11.30 32.08 -11.76
CA GLY A 78 10.08 31.96 -10.98
C GLY A 78 8.83 32.40 -11.73
N GLY A 79 7.70 31.84 -11.31
CA GLY A 79 6.42 32.53 -11.23
C GLY A 79 5.70 32.87 -12.53
N MET A 80 4.93 31.92 -13.07
CA MET A 80 3.61 32.18 -13.66
C MET A 80 2.88 30.83 -13.76
N GLY A 81 1.87 30.55 -12.95
CA GLY A 81 0.51 30.99 -13.24
C GLY A 81 -0.19 29.84 -13.99
N GLY A 82 -0.96 29.05 -13.24
CA GLY A 82 -1.64 27.85 -13.76
C GLY A 82 -2.50 28.13 -14.98
N LEU A 83 -2.65 27.10 -15.83
CA LEU A 83 -3.64 26.86 -16.89
C LEU A 83 -2.99 25.91 -17.93
N ASP A 84 -2.69 24.65 -17.61
CA ASP A 84 -2.42 23.66 -18.68
C ASP A 84 -2.57 22.18 -18.26
N GLY A 85 -3.43 21.91 -17.29
CA GLY A 85 -3.76 20.54 -16.90
C GLY A 85 -4.91 19.97 -17.74
N GLU A 86 -4.73 19.71 -19.05
CA GLU A 86 -5.61 18.75 -19.75
C GLU A 86 -5.16 18.20 -21.12
N LEU A 87 -4.12 18.71 -21.81
CA LEU A 87 -3.88 18.32 -23.22
C LEU A 87 -2.53 17.65 -23.54
N SER A 88 -1.63 17.47 -22.58
CA SER A 88 -0.31 16.87 -22.83
C SER A 88 -0.28 15.33 -22.77
N ASN A 89 -1.45 14.66 -22.74
CA ASN A 89 -1.54 13.20 -22.61
C ASN A 89 -1.58 12.43 -23.95
N ASP A 90 -1.36 13.08 -25.11
CA ASP A 90 -1.48 12.37 -26.39
C ASP A 90 -0.59 12.93 -27.50
N ARG A 91 0.73 12.72 -27.39
CA ARG A 91 1.66 12.69 -28.54
C ARG A 91 3.04 12.18 -28.13
N VAL A 92 3.18 10.86 -28.11
CA VAL A 92 4.47 10.18 -28.02
C VAL A 92 5.14 10.22 -29.40
N SER A 93 6.09 11.14 -29.58
CA SER A 93 7.02 11.17 -30.72
C SER A 93 8.25 10.34 -30.35
N LEU A 94 8.29 9.09 -30.80
CA LEU A 94 9.45 8.21 -30.66
C LEU A 94 10.48 8.55 -31.75
N GLY A 95 11.44 9.41 -31.40
CA GLY A 95 12.66 9.61 -32.17
C GLY A 95 13.70 8.54 -31.82
N GLY A 96 13.76 7.47 -32.60
CA GLY A 96 14.79 6.40 -32.50
C GLY A 96 14.54 5.34 -33.58
N PRO A 97 15.59 4.78 -34.22
CA PRO A 97 15.43 4.13 -35.52
C PRO A 97 14.73 2.77 -35.42
N GLN A 98 13.69 2.63 -36.25
CA GLN A 98 12.96 1.41 -36.58
C GLN A 98 12.08 0.85 -35.45
N SER A 99 10.85 1.36 -35.40
CA SER A 99 9.71 0.68 -34.79
C SER A 99 9.61 -0.77 -35.28
N ILE A 100 9.93 -1.73 -34.42
CA ILE A 100 9.42 -3.10 -34.53
C ILE A 100 7.90 -2.98 -34.40
N LEU A 101 7.23 -2.96 -35.54
CA LEU A 101 5.78 -3.04 -35.64
C LEU A 101 5.37 -4.43 -35.16
N LEU A 102 4.87 -4.51 -33.94
CA LEU A 102 4.30 -5.72 -33.37
C LEU A 102 3.13 -6.18 -34.27
N PRO A 103 3.12 -7.45 -34.74
CA PRO A 103 2.02 -7.97 -35.55
C PRO A 103 0.69 -7.95 -34.78
N SER A 104 -0.39 -7.65 -35.49
CA SER A 104 -1.75 -7.70 -34.94
C SER A 104 -2.11 -9.09 -34.40
N PRO A 105 -3.03 -9.19 -33.42
CA PRO A 105 -3.29 -10.41 -32.62
C PRO A 105 -3.74 -11.68 -33.37
N THR A 106 -3.83 -11.67 -34.70
CA THR A 106 -4.30 -12.79 -35.52
C THR A 106 -3.20 -13.51 -36.32
N GLU A 107 -1.95 -13.01 -36.33
CA GLU A 107 -0.80 -13.65 -37.03
C GLU A 107 0.31 -14.10 -36.06
N GLY A 108 0.00 -14.18 -34.76
CA GLY A 108 0.99 -14.14 -33.69
C GLY A 108 1.95 -15.32 -33.60
N TYR A 109 1.54 -16.55 -33.88
CA TYR A 109 2.36 -17.71 -33.51
C TYR A 109 3.59 -17.91 -34.42
N ASP A 110 3.43 -17.88 -35.75
CA ASP A 110 4.55 -18.04 -36.68
C ASP A 110 5.51 -16.83 -36.67
N ALA A 111 4.99 -15.62 -36.44
CA ALA A 111 5.80 -14.42 -36.28
C ALA A 111 6.62 -14.46 -34.97
N GLN A 112 6.03 -14.94 -33.88
CA GLN A 112 6.73 -15.17 -32.60
C GLN A 112 7.82 -16.24 -32.75
N LEU A 113 7.56 -17.32 -33.49
CA LEU A 113 8.56 -18.36 -33.75
C LEU A 113 9.75 -17.85 -34.56
N ASN A 114 9.52 -17.01 -35.56
CA ASN A 114 10.61 -16.41 -36.33
C ASN A 114 11.39 -15.37 -35.52
N ALA A 115 10.72 -14.58 -34.68
CA ALA A 115 11.38 -13.64 -33.77
C ALA A 115 12.25 -14.36 -32.73
N ILE A 116 11.76 -15.45 -32.13
CA ILE A 116 12.53 -16.27 -31.18
C ILE A 116 13.73 -16.94 -31.88
N LYS A 117 13.54 -17.47 -33.10
CA LYS A 117 14.63 -18.04 -33.89
C LYS A 117 15.71 -17.00 -34.22
N SER A 118 15.31 -15.77 -34.56
CA SER A 118 16.25 -14.66 -34.78
C SER A 118 17.01 -14.31 -33.52
N LEU A 119 16.33 -14.25 -32.37
CA LEU A 119 16.94 -13.89 -31.08
C LEU A 119 17.92 -14.96 -30.58
N VAL A 120 17.63 -16.24 -30.83
CA VAL A 120 18.57 -17.36 -30.59
C VAL A 120 19.79 -17.30 -31.51
N ALA A 121 19.61 -16.88 -32.76
CA ALA A 121 20.71 -16.73 -33.71
C ALA A 121 21.58 -15.50 -33.40
N GLU A 122 20.99 -14.46 -32.80
CA GLU A 122 21.65 -13.18 -32.51
C GLU A 122 22.41 -13.20 -31.17
N ASP A 123 21.88 -13.85 -30.12
CA ASP A 123 22.57 -13.97 -28.82
C ASP A 123 22.23 -15.28 -28.06
N PRO A 124 22.90 -16.40 -28.40
CA PRO A 124 22.63 -17.70 -27.76
C PRO A 124 23.07 -17.76 -26.29
N GLY A 125 23.98 -16.88 -25.85
CA GLY A 125 24.50 -16.87 -24.48
C GLY A 125 23.46 -16.38 -23.47
N ARG A 126 22.67 -15.36 -23.85
CA ARG A 126 21.61 -14.80 -23.01
C ARG A 126 20.46 -15.80 -22.79
N VAL A 127 20.15 -16.63 -23.78
CA VAL A 127 19.12 -17.67 -23.66
C VAL A 127 19.55 -18.79 -22.71
N ALA A 128 20.82 -19.21 -22.77
CA ALA A 128 21.36 -20.21 -21.85
C ALA A 128 21.33 -19.73 -20.38
N GLN A 129 21.53 -18.43 -20.13
CA GLN A 129 21.44 -17.86 -18.78
C GLN A 129 20.02 -17.93 -18.22
N VAL A 130 18.99 -17.65 -19.01
CA VAL A 130 17.60 -17.70 -18.56
C VAL A 130 17.15 -19.14 -18.25
N VAL A 131 17.54 -20.11 -19.07
CA VAL A 131 17.26 -21.54 -18.78
C VAL A 131 17.98 -22.01 -17.51
N LYS A 132 19.22 -21.54 -17.29
CA LYS A 132 19.97 -21.80 -16.06
C LYS A 132 19.30 -21.18 -14.82
N GLU A 133 18.72 -19.98 -14.96
CA GLU A 133 18.00 -19.32 -13.87
C GLU A 133 16.74 -20.13 -13.49
N TRP A 134 16.00 -20.60 -14.50
CA TRP A 134 14.78 -21.38 -14.28
C TRP A 134 15.04 -22.73 -13.62
N ILE A 135 16.08 -23.46 -14.05
CA ILE A 135 16.42 -24.75 -13.42
C ILE A 135 16.97 -24.60 -12.00
N ASN A 136 17.65 -23.49 -11.70
CA ASN A 136 18.15 -23.20 -10.35
C ASN A 136 17.05 -22.70 -9.39
N THR A 137 15.90 -22.26 -9.90
CA THR A 137 14.79 -21.78 -9.07
C THR A 137 13.84 -22.92 -8.64
N ASP A 138 13.97 -24.10 -9.27
CA ASP A 138 13.18 -25.30 -8.97
C ASP A 138 13.87 -26.28 -7.97
N GLU A 139 15.00 -25.89 -7.35
CA GLU A 139 15.53 -26.47 -6.10
C GLU A 139 15.25 -25.57 -4.89
#